data_AF-A0A1J5UGS3-F1
#
_entry.id   AF-A0A1J5UGS3-F1
#
_cell.length_a   1.000
_cell.length_b   1.000
_cell.length_c   1.000
_cell.angle_alpha   90.00
_cell.angle_beta   90.00
_cell.angle_gamma   90.00
#
_symmetry.space_group_name_H-M   'P 1'
#
loop_
_entity.id
_entity.type
_entity.pdbx_description
1 polymer ?
#
loop_
_entity_poly.entity_id
_entity_poly.type
_entity_poly.pdbx_seq_one_letter_code
_entity_poly.pdbx_strand_id
1 'polypeptide(L)'
;MGLFTTHQFSVPVIVVGNITVGGTGKTPIVIALVEHFKQQGKKVGVVSRGYGGKSKDSASQLVDESSRAERVGDEPMLIYQQTQVPVMVNKNRAQAVQDLITQHGVDIVISDDGLQHYGMGRTIEICVENGFGNGFLLPAGPLREPKKRLK
;
A
#
# COMPACT_ATOMS: atom_id res chain seq x y z
N MET A 1 -21.57 -8.84 -10.29
CA MET A 1 -22.53 -7.83 -9.78
C MET A 1 -22.02 -7.40 -8.41
N GLY A 2 -21.35 -6.28 -8.18
CA GLY A 2 -21.45 -4.94 -8.79
C GLY A 2 -21.86 -3.99 -7.67
N LEU A 3 -20.95 -3.10 -7.24
CA LEU A 3 -21.08 -1.86 -6.44
C LEU A 3 -19.88 -1.67 -5.49
N PHE A 4 -18.65 -1.65 -6.01
CA PHE A 4 -17.57 -0.95 -5.32
C PHE A 4 -17.39 0.38 -6.03
N THR A 5 -17.78 1.48 -5.35
CA THR A 5 -17.49 2.84 -5.78
C THR A 5 -15.98 2.94 -5.96
N THR A 6 -15.54 3.15 -7.19
CA THR A 6 -14.10 3.26 -7.51
C THR A 6 -13.72 4.72 -7.35
N HIS A 7 -12.92 5.06 -6.34
CA HIS A 7 -12.42 6.42 -6.18
C HIS A 7 -11.40 6.75 -7.26
N GLN A 8 -11.72 7.68 -8.16
CA GLN A 8 -10.75 8.24 -9.11
C GLN A 8 -9.94 9.34 -8.42
N PHE A 9 -8.62 9.33 -8.63
CA PHE A 9 -7.71 10.34 -8.09
C PHE A 9 -7.12 11.17 -9.23
N SER A 10 -6.72 12.40 -8.92
CA SER A 10 -6.08 13.31 -9.89
C SER A 10 -4.66 12.88 -10.28
N VAL A 11 -4.09 11.89 -9.59
CA VAL A 11 -2.73 11.38 -9.80
C VAL A 11 -2.76 9.84 -9.90
N PRO A 12 -1.81 9.22 -10.61
CA PRO A 12 -1.72 7.77 -10.69
C PRO A 12 -1.52 7.14 -9.31
N VAL A 13 -2.23 6.03 -9.07
CA VAL A 13 -2.07 5.20 -7.88
C VAL A 13 -1.61 3.80 -8.29
N ILE A 14 -0.41 3.42 -7.84
CA ILE A 14 0.16 2.08 -8.02
C ILE A 14 -0.09 1.27 -6.75
N VAL A 15 -0.74 0.13 -6.90
CA VAL A 15 -0.96 -0.81 -5.81
C VAL A 15 0.06 -1.94 -5.90
N VAL A 16 0.87 -2.11 -4.87
CA VAL A 16 1.69 -3.30 -4.63
C VAL A 16 0.94 -4.19 -3.66
N GLY A 17 0.82 -5.47 -3.96
CA GLY A 17 0.14 -6.41 -3.08
C GLY A 17 0.57 -7.84 -3.33
N ASN A 18 0.07 -8.78 -2.53
CA ASN A 18 0.39 -10.19 -2.71
C ASN A 18 -0.81 -11.12 -2.39
N ILE A 19 -0.94 -12.19 -3.16
CA ILE A 19 -2.01 -13.20 -3.05
C ILE A 19 -1.72 -14.31 -2.03
N THR A 20 -0.54 -14.36 -1.39
CA THR A 20 -0.20 -15.35 -0.34
C THR A 20 -0.14 -14.75 1.07
N VAL A 21 -0.32 -15.57 2.11
CA VAL A 21 0.04 -15.21 3.50
C VAL A 21 1.54 -15.38 3.72
N GLY A 22 2.21 -14.34 4.20
CA GLY A 22 3.64 -14.38 4.57
C GLY A 22 4.38 -13.09 4.20
N GLY A 23 5.63 -12.98 4.67
CA GLY A 23 6.57 -11.93 4.28
C GLY A 23 6.94 -12.09 2.80
N THR A 24 6.34 -11.27 1.95
CA THR A 24 6.24 -11.54 0.51
C THR A 24 7.03 -10.58 -0.36
N GLY A 25 7.97 -9.85 0.23
CA GLY A 25 8.88 -8.97 -0.51
C GLY A 25 8.24 -7.69 -1.06
N LYS A 26 7.03 -7.34 -0.62
CA LYS A 26 6.33 -6.11 -1.05
C LYS A 26 7.10 -4.86 -0.69
N THR A 27 7.55 -4.76 0.57
CA THR A 27 8.24 -3.56 1.06
C THR A 27 9.50 -3.23 0.25
N PRO A 28 10.39 -4.19 -0.09
CA PRO A 28 11.46 -3.95 -1.05
C PRO A 28 10.99 -3.40 -2.41
N ILE A 29 9.87 -3.90 -2.94
CA ILE A 29 9.33 -3.44 -4.23
C ILE A 29 8.73 -2.03 -4.12
N VAL A 30 8.03 -1.72 -3.03
CA VAL A 30 7.54 -0.37 -2.75
C VAL A 30 8.72 0.60 -2.70
N ILE A 31 9.78 0.28 -1.96
CA ILE A 31 10.99 1.11 -1.87
C ILE A 31 11.62 1.28 -3.26
N ALA A 32 11.77 0.20 -4.03
CA ALA A 32 12.35 0.27 -5.37
C ALA A 32 11.53 1.16 -6.33
N LEU A 33 10.19 1.08 -6.27
CA LEU A 33 9.30 1.94 -7.05
C LEU A 33 9.41 3.41 -6.62
N VAL A 34 9.46 3.67 -5.31
CA VAL A 34 9.65 5.03 -4.77
C VAL A 34 10.95 5.62 -5.32
N GLU A 35 12.06 4.90 -5.21
CA GLU A 35 13.36 5.39 -5.69
C GLU A 35 13.38 5.55 -7.22
N HIS A 36 12.76 4.65 -7.97
CA HIS A 36 12.65 4.76 -9.42
C HIS A 36 11.94 6.05 -9.87
N PHE A 37 10.81 6.39 -9.25
CA PHE A 37 10.08 7.62 -9.60
C PHE A 37 10.76 8.89 -9.05
N LYS A 38 11.40 8.82 -7.87
CA LYS A 38 12.24 9.91 -7.35
C LYS A 38 13.38 10.24 -8.30
N GLN A 39 14.06 9.24 -8.86
CA GLN A 39 15.13 9.43 -9.85
C GLN A 39 14.64 10.12 -11.14
N GLN A 40 13.35 10.05 -11.43
CA GLN A 40 12.70 10.77 -12.53
C GLN A 40 12.18 12.16 -12.14
N GLY A 41 12.50 12.63 -10.92
CA GLY A 41 12.08 13.93 -10.42
C GLY A 41 10.61 14.01 -9.99
N LYS A 42 9.93 12.88 -9.77
CA LYS A 42 8.53 12.86 -9.31
C LYS A 42 8.45 13.02 -7.80
N LYS A 43 7.42 13.74 -7.33
CA LYS A 43 7.02 13.77 -5.92
C LYS A 43 6.19 12.53 -5.62
N VAL A 44 6.80 11.57 -4.93
CA VAL A 44 6.17 10.29 -4.61
C VAL A 44 5.55 10.33 -3.22
N GLY A 45 4.36 9.75 -3.06
CA GLY A 45 3.74 9.48 -1.77
C GLY A 45 3.50 7.99 -1.56
N VAL A 46 3.53 7.54 -0.31
CA VAL A 46 3.18 6.16 0.03
C VAL A 46 1.97 6.13 0.95
N VAL A 47 1.05 5.21 0.69
CA VAL A 47 -0.09 4.93 1.58
C VAL A 47 -0.05 3.51 2.12
N SER A 48 -0.25 3.38 3.43
CA SER A 48 -0.35 2.07 4.08
C SER A 48 -1.55 2.01 5.01
N ARG A 49 -1.94 0.78 5.36
CA ARG A 49 -3.00 0.53 6.35
C ARG A 49 -2.50 0.60 7.79
N GLY A 50 -1.18 0.46 8.00
CA GLY A 50 -0.56 0.38 9.33
C GLY A 50 -0.81 -0.96 10.01
N TYR A 51 -0.43 -2.07 9.36
CA TYR A 51 -0.59 -3.41 9.94
C TYR A 51 0.20 -3.49 11.26
N GLY A 52 -0.43 -3.99 12.33
CA GLY A 52 0.15 -4.03 13.68
C GLY A 52 0.04 -2.73 14.49
N GLY A 53 -0.32 -1.61 13.86
CA GLY A 53 -0.56 -0.34 14.55
C GLY A 53 -1.85 -0.35 15.38
N LYS A 54 -1.79 0.20 16.61
CA LYS A 54 -2.94 0.28 17.53
C LYS A 54 -3.84 1.49 17.28
N SER A 55 -3.61 2.26 16.23
CA SER A 55 -4.38 3.50 16.00
C SER A 55 -5.88 3.21 15.81
N LYS A 56 -6.68 3.81 16.70
CA LYS A 56 -8.14 3.83 16.61
C LYS A 56 -8.65 5.04 15.82
N ASP A 57 -7.75 5.94 15.44
CA ASP A 57 -8.12 7.17 14.77
C ASP A 57 -8.62 6.88 13.34
N SER A 58 -9.70 7.57 12.99
CA SER A 58 -10.26 7.61 11.64
C SER A 58 -9.51 8.59 10.73
N ALA A 59 -8.75 9.51 11.31
CA ALA A 59 -7.92 10.47 10.60
C ALA A 59 -6.65 9.81 10.03
N SER A 60 -6.20 10.31 8.88
CA SER A 60 -4.94 9.90 8.29
C SER A 60 -3.77 10.38 9.14
N GLN A 61 -2.78 9.51 9.35
CA GLN A 61 -1.58 9.81 10.13
C GLN A 61 -0.37 9.86 9.20
N LEU A 62 0.30 11.01 9.17
CA LEU A 62 1.59 11.15 8.50
C LEU A 62 2.68 10.51 9.36
N VAL A 63 3.55 9.73 8.74
CA VAL A 63 4.76 9.19 9.40
C VAL A 63 5.85 10.25 9.37
N ASP A 64 6.48 10.47 10.52
CA ASP A 64 7.61 11.37 10.73
C ASP A 64 8.65 10.77 11.67
N GLU A 65 9.74 11.49 11.94
CA GLU A 65 10.81 11.05 12.84
C GLU A 65 10.35 10.78 14.29
N SER A 66 9.27 11.43 14.72
CA SER A 66 8.70 11.27 16.07
C SER A 66 7.70 10.12 16.18
N SER A 67 7.31 9.57 15.02
CA SER A 67 6.34 8.49 14.92
C SER A 67 6.90 7.21 15.54
N ARG A 68 6.01 6.45 16.18
CA ARG A 68 6.36 5.17 16.81
C ARG A 68 5.70 4.03 16.06
N ALA A 69 6.44 2.94 15.85
CA ALA A 69 5.95 1.78 15.10
C ALA A 69 4.67 1.18 15.72
N GLU A 70 4.49 1.27 17.04
CA GLU A 70 3.26 0.80 17.71
C GLU A 70 2.01 1.58 17.30
N ARG A 71 2.18 2.81 16.79
CA ARG A 71 1.10 3.67 16.31
C ARG A 71 0.88 3.50 14.81
N VAL A 72 1.93 3.64 14.01
CA VAL A 72 1.82 3.71 12.54
C VAL A 72 2.10 2.37 11.83
N GLY A 73 2.69 1.39 12.53
CA GLY A 73 3.12 0.10 12.01
C GLY A 73 4.61 0.05 11.64
N ASP A 74 5.18 -1.15 11.61
CA ASP A 74 6.61 -1.35 11.28
C ASP A 74 6.92 -1.08 9.80
N GLU A 75 6.07 -1.56 8.88
CA GLU A 75 6.29 -1.37 7.44
C GLU A 75 6.25 0.12 7.03
N PRO A 76 5.28 0.95 7.48
CA PRO A 76 5.29 2.38 7.17
C PRO A 76 6.50 3.13 7.72
N MET A 77 6.95 2.78 8.94
CA MET A 77 8.18 3.33 9.52
C MET A 77 9.39 2.97 8.67
N LEU A 78 9.52 1.70 8.27
CA LEU A 78 10.63 1.23 7.45
C LEU A 78 10.66 1.95 6.10
N ILE A 79 9.51 2.06 5.42
CA ILE A 79 9.42 2.75 4.13
C ILE A 79 9.82 4.22 4.29
N TYR A 80 9.29 4.91 5.31
CA TYR A 80 9.62 6.30 5.59
C TYR A 80 11.14 6.46 5.83
N GLN A 81 11.72 5.64 6.71
CA GLN A 81 13.15 5.70 7.04
C GLN A 81 14.05 5.49 5.81
N GLN A 82 13.68 4.55 4.93
CA GLN A 82 14.50 4.21 3.76
C GLN A 82 14.35 5.20 2.60
N THR A 83 13.17 5.81 2.45
CA THR A 83 12.85 6.60 1.25
C THR A 83 12.73 8.09 1.49
N GLN A 84 12.47 8.49 2.75
CA GLN A 84 12.27 9.89 3.17
C GLN A 84 11.16 10.61 2.38
N VAL A 85 10.17 9.87 1.86
CA VAL A 85 8.99 10.45 1.21
C VAL A 85 7.80 10.52 2.18
N PRO A 86 6.77 11.35 1.91
CA PRO A 86 5.55 11.32 2.71
C PRO A 86 4.91 9.93 2.72
N VAL A 87 4.77 9.34 3.92
CA VAL A 87 4.07 8.08 4.15
C VAL A 87 2.85 8.34 5.00
N MET A 88 1.67 7.98 4.49
CA MET A 88 0.39 8.22 5.16
C MET A 88 -0.27 6.90 5.55
N VAL A 89 -0.72 6.80 6.80
CA VAL A 89 -1.37 5.62 7.35
C VAL A 89 -2.84 5.90 7.61
N ASN A 90 -3.71 5.12 6.98
CA ASN A 90 -5.15 5.11 7.28
C ASN A 90 -5.79 3.76 6.89
N LYS A 91 -6.78 3.31 7.68
CA LYS A 91 -7.64 2.18 7.32
C LYS A 91 -8.47 2.47 6.06
N ASN A 92 -8.95 3.71 5.91
CA ASN A 92 -9.52 4.20 4.67
C ASN A 92 -8.40 4.74 3.79
N ARG A 93 -7.87 3.87 2.92
CA ARG A 93 -6.76 4.24 2.06
C ARG A 93 -7.14 5.30 1.02
N ALA A 94 -8.40 5.33 0.57
CA ALA A 94 -8.83 6.36 -0.37
C ALA A 94 -8.74 7.76 0.28
N GLN A 95 -9.10 7.85 1.56
CA GLN A 95 -8.88 9.06 2.34
C GLN A 95 -7.39 9.39 2.48
N ALA A 96 -6.54 8.41 2.81
CA ALA A 96 -5.08 8.65 2.88
C ALA A 96 -4.50 9.15 1.56
N VAL A 97 -4.92 8.58 0.41
CA VAL A 97 -4.49 9.05 -0.91
C VAL A 97 -4.93 10.50 -1.13
N GLN A 98 -6.20 10.81 -0.86
CA GLN A 98 -6.73 12.16 -1.03
C GLN A 98 -6.00 13.17 -0.14
N ASP A 99 -5.74 12.83 1.11
CA ASP A 99 -5.02 13.66 2.07
C ASP A 99 -3.58 13.89 1.60
N LEU A 100 -2.91 12.85 1.10
CA LEU A 100 -1.54 12.92 0.62
C LEU A 100 -1.44 13.83 -0.62
N ILE A 101 -2.38 13.70 -1.57
CA ILE A 101 -2.48 14.59 -2.74
C ILE A 101 -2.67 16.05 -2.29
N THR A 102 -3.62 16.28 -1.38
CA THR A 102 -4.03 17.64 -0.98
C THR A 102 -2.97 18.34 -0.13
N GLN A 103 -2.32 17.61 0.78
CA GLN A 103 -1.39 18.19 1.76
C GLN A 103 0.06 18.24 1.26
N HIS A 104 0.46 17.31 0.38
CA HIS A 104 1.86 17.18 -0.05
C HIS A 104 2.07 17.38 -1.56
N GLY A 105 1.00 17.50 -2.35
CA GLY A 105 1.10 17.80 -3.78
C GLY A 105 1.93 16.78 -4.55
N VAL A 106 1.71 15.49 -4.29
CA VAL A 106 2.42 14.39 -4.96
C VAL A 106 1.97 14.22 -6.40
N ASP A 107 2.88 13.70 -7.23
CA ASP A 107 2.63 13.36 -8.63
C ASP A 107 2.19 11.90 -8.80
N ILE A 108 2.48 11.04 -7.82
CA ILE A 108 2.20 9.61 -7.85
C ILE A 108 2.09 9.04 -6.44
N VAL A 109 1.18 8.08 -6.25
CA VAL A 109 1.01 7.38 -4.98
C VAL A 109 1.26 5.88 -5.13
N ILE A 110 2.01 5.29 -4.19
CA ILE A 110 2.26 3.85 -4.10
C ILE A 110 1.57 3.30 -2.85
N SER A 111 0.84 2.19 -2.97
CA SER A 111 0.16 1.52 -1.85
C SER A 111 0.77 0.14 -1.57
N ASP A 112 1.09 -0.15 -0.29
CA ASP A 112 1.85 -1.35 0.13
C ASP A 112 1.01 -2.64 0.35
N ASP A 113 -0.33 -2.63 0.36
CA ASP A 113 -1.06 -3.92 0.36
C ASP A 113 -2.53 -3.78 -0.06
N GLY A 114 -2.78 -3.54 -1.34
CA GLY A 114 -4.10 -3.16 -1.86
C GLY A 114 -5.07 -4.28 -2.23
N LEU A 115 -4.66 -5.55 -2.27
CA LEU A 115 -5.44 -6.57 -3.01
C LEU A 115 -6.85 -6.81 -2.47
N GLN A 116 -7.06 -6.65 -1.16
CA GLN A 116 -8.36 -6.83 -0.52
C GLN A 116 -9.26 -5.58 -0.52
N HIS A 117 -8.82 -4.44 -1.07
CA HIS A 117 -9.58 -3.18 -1.08
C HIS A 117 -10.02 -2.78 -2.49
N TYR A 118 -11.16 -3.32 -2.91
CA TYR A 118 -11.74 -3.12 -4.25
C TYR A 118 -12.28 -1.70 -4.53
N GLY A 119 -12.46 -0.85 -3.52
CA GLY A 119 -13.00 0.53 -3.67
C GLY A 119 -11.99 1.63 -4.02
N MET A 120 -10.68 1.34 -3.98
CA MET A 120 -9.65 2.29 -4.40
C MET A 120 -9.47 2.21 -5.92
N GLY A 121 -9.70 3.31 -6.66
CA GLY A 121 -9.28 3.38 -8.05
C GLY A 121 -7.77 3.31 -8.12
N ARG A 122 -7.29 2.30 -8.84
CA ARG A 122 -5.88 2.01 -9.03
C ARG A 122 -5.58 2.13 -10.52
N THR A 123 -4.47 2.76 -10.85
CA THR A 123 -4.00 2.89 -12.24
C THR A 123 -3.22 1.64 -12.65
N ILE A 124 -2.43 1.08 -11.73
CA ILE A 124 -1.60 -0.11 -11.95
C ILE A 124 -1.65 -0.99 -10.68
N GLU A 125 -1.71 -2.30 -10.87
CA GLU A 125 -1.60 -3.30 -9.81
C GLU A 125 -0.42 -4.22 -10.06
N ILE A 126 0.48 -4.34 -9.08
CA ILE A 126 1.64 -5.21 -9.09
C ILE A 126 1.43 -6.26 -8.02
N CYS A 127 1.23 -7.51 -8.45
CA CYS A 127 1.21 -8.65 -7.54
C CYS A 127 2.63 -9.19 -7.37
N VAL A 128 3.13 -9.19 -6.15
CA VAL A 128 4.41 -9.80 -5.78
C VAL A 128 4.15 -11.24 -5.39
N GLU A 129 4.81 -12.20 -6.05
CA GLU A 129 4.61 -13.62 -5.79
C GLU A 129 5.94 -14.29 -5.42
N ASN A 130 6.02 -14.85 -4.20
CA ASN A 130 7.14 -15.70 -3.76
C ASN A 130 6.75 -17.19 -3.82
N GLY A 131 6.09 -17.59 -4.93
CA GLY A 131 5.53 -18.93 -5.15
C GLY A 131 4.17 -19.18 -4.50
N PHE A 132 3.36 -20.05 -5.11
CA PHE A 132 2.00 -20.38 -4.66
C PHE A 132 1.91 -21.34 -3.44
N GLY A 133 3.03 -21.71 -2.83
CA GLY A 133 3.10 -22.80 -1.85
C GLY A 133 2.48 -24.09 -2.38
N ASN A 134 1.59 -24.70 -1.60
CA ASN A 134 0.88 -25.94 -1.99
C ASN A 134 -0.32 -25.72 -2.94
N GLY A 135 -0.58 -24.48 -3.39
CA GLY A 135 -1.63 -24.17 -4.35
C GLY A 135 -3.05 -24.15 -3.78
N PHE A 136 -3.24 -24.32 -2.48
CA PHE A 136 -4.54 -24.26 -1.81
C PHE A 136 -4.77 -22.91 -1.13
N LEU A 137 -6.05 -22.54 -0.98
CA LEU A 137 -6.47 -21.39 -0.18
C LEU A 137 -6.32 -21.67 1.32
N LEU A 138 -6.24 -20.62 2.13
CA LEU A 138 -6.33 -20.74 3.58
C LEU A 138 -7.64 -21.43 4.02
N PRO A 139 -7.61 -22.30 5.04
CA PRO A 139 -6.43 -22.71 5.83
C PRO A 139 -5.62 -23.87 5.22
N ALA A 140 -6.10 -24.48 4.13
CA ALA A 140 -5.48 -25.66 3.51
C ALA A 140 -4.15 -25.35 2.79
N GLY A 141 -3.86 -24.08 2.52
CA GLY A 141 -2.65 -23.62 1.87
C GLY A 141 -2.40 -22.12 2.06
N PRO A 142 -1.28 -21.58 1.57
CA PRO A 142 -0.90 -20.20 1.85
C PRO A 142 -1.59 -19.17 0.94
N LEU A 143 -2.44 -19.58 -0.02
CA LEU A 143 -3.13 -18.62 -0.88
C LEU A 143 -4.27 -17.92 -0.12
N ARG A 144 -4.33 -16.60 -0.20
CA ARG A 144 -5.47 -15.80 0.27
C ARG A 144 -6.57 -15.70 -0.78
N GLU A 145 -6.20 -15.71 -2.05
CA GLU A 145 -7.10 -15.60 -3.19
C GLU A 145 -6.75 -16.64 -4.27
N PRO A 146 -7.74 -17.08 -5.10
CA PRO A 146 -7.47 -18.07 -6.13
C PRO A 146 -6.50 -17.53 -7.18
N LYS A 147 -5.64 -18.40 -7.76
CA LYS A 147 -4.72 -18.03 -8.86
C LYS A 147 -5.41 -17.35 -10.05
N LYS A 148 -6.70 -17.63 -10.26
CA LYS A 148 -7.52 -16.99 -11.30
C LYS A 148 -7.62 -15.46 -11.16
N ARG A 149 -7.29 -14.87 -10.00
CA ARG A 149 -7.32 -13.42 -9.77
C ARG A 149 -6.18 -12.66 -10.47
N LEU A 150 -5.10 -13.35 -10.83
CA LEU A 150 -3.92 -12.77 -11.50
C LEU A 150 -4.10 -12.55 -13.01
N LYS A 151 -5.28 -12.82 -13.57
CA LYS A 151 -5.58 -12.66 -15.00
C LYS A 151 -6.37 -11.39 -15.28
#